data_AF-A0A2T2T7Z4-F1
#
_entry.id   AF-A0A2T2T7Z4-F1
#
_cell.length_a   1.000
_cell.length_b   1.000
_cell.length_c   1.000
_cell.angle_alpha   90.00
_cell.angle_beta   90.00
_cell.angle_gamma   90.00
#
_symmetry.space_group_name_H-M   'P 1'
#
loop_
_entity.id
_entity.type
_entity.pdbx_description
1 polymer ?
#
loop_
_entity_poly.entity_id
_entity_poly.type
_entity_poly.pdbx_seq_one_letter_code
_entity_poly.pdbx_strand_id
1 'polypeptide(L)' 'MQTAAERYEQAAEQYQNKLTTPRYLLEAGKAYEEARGFAAAEKVYRRIKQEYPDSDQAEEVDRFLARVKARRTRSGS' A
#
# COMPACT_ATOMS: atom_id res chain seq x y z
N MET A 1 7.17 -0.32 -17.22
CA MET A 1 7.52 0.73 -16.25
C MET A 1 7.56 0.07 -14.90
N GLN A 2 8.71 0.05 -14.22
CA GLN A 2 8.78 -0.47 -12.86
C GLN A 2 7.98 0.47 -11.98
N THR A 3 6.88 -0.01 -11.42
CA THR A 3 6.03 0.80 -10.56
C THR A 3 6.75 1.11 -9.25
N ALA A 4 6.44 2.23 -8.62
CA ALA A 4 7.06 2.60 -7.34
C ALA A 4 6.95 1.45 -6.33
N ALA A 5 5.84 0.71 -6.33
CA ALA A 5 5.70 -0.46 -5.46
C ALA A 5 6.65 -1.60 -5.80
N GLU A 6 6.92 -1.93 -7.06
CA GLU A 6 7.92 -2.97 -7.38
C GLU A 6 9.32 -2.60 -6.84
N ARG A 7 9.67 -1.30 -6.87
CA ARG A 7 10.92 -0.81 -6.26
C ARG A 7 10.90 -0.93 -4.73
N TYR A 8 9.76 -0.68 -4.10
CA TYR A 8 9.60 -0.84 -2.66
C TYR A 8 9.51 -2.31 -2.22
N GLU A 9 8.98 -3.21 -3.05
CA GLU A 9 8.93 -4.65 -2.78
C GLU A 9 10.33 -5.27 -2.85
N GLN A 10 11.13 -4.94 -3.87
CA GLN A 10 12.54 -5.39 -3.92
C GLN A 10 13.37 -4.82 -2.76
N ALA A 11 13.10 -3.58 -2.33
CA ALA A 11 13.75 -3.00 -1.15
C ALA A 11 13.32 -3.70 0.14
N ALA A 12 12.05 -4.11 0.27
CA ALA A 12 11.53 -4.89 1.40
C ALA A 12 12.20 -6.27 1.51
N GLU A 13 12.49 -6.90 0.37
CA GLU A 13 13.19 -8.20 0.32
C GLU A 13 14.68 -8.08 0.67
N GLN A 14 15.33 -7.01 0.23
CA GLN A 14 16.76 -6.75 0.48
C GLN A 14 17.03 -6.23 1.90
N TYR A 15 16.11 -5.42 2.44
CA TYR A 15 16.18 -4.86 3.77
C TYR A 15 14.90 -5.24 4.50
N GLN A 16 14.88 -6.44 5.10
CA GLN A 16 13.80 -6.93 5.96
C GLN A 16 13.66 -6.13 7.28
N ASN A 17 13.87 -4.81 7.24
CA ASN A 17 13.81 -3.96 8.40
C ASN A 17 12.36 -3.53 8.61
N LYS A 18 11.67 -4.27 9.48
CA LYS A 18 10.24 -4.10 9.82
C LYS A 18 9.86 -2.66 10.22
N LEU A 19 10.83 -1.80 10.53
CA LEU A 19 10.63 -0.38 10.83
C LEU A 19 10.40 0.50 9.59
N THR A 20 11.11 0.27 8.49
CA THR A 20 11.10 1.21 7.35
C THR A 20 10.21 0.73 6.22
N THR A 21 10.09 -0.58 6.03
CA THR A 21 9.25 -1.19 5.00
C THR A 21 7.79 -0.75 5.03
N PRO A 22 7.06 -0.76 6.16
CA PRO A 22 5.65 -0.35 6.16
C PRO A 22 5.46 1.12 5.76
N ARG A 23 6.42 2.00 6.11
CA ARG A 23 6.40 3.41 5.73
C ARG A 23 6.54 3.60 4.22
N TYR A 24 7.43 2.85 3.58
CA TYR A 24 7.61 2.89 2.12
C TYR A 24 6.41 2.33 1.36
N LEU A 25 5.86 1.21 1.83
CA LEU A 25 4.65 0.63 1.25
C LEU A 25 3.47 1.60 1.35
N LEU A 26 3.32 2.31 2.47
CA LEU A 26 2.24 3.28 2.64
C LEU A 26 2.31 4.39 1.58
N GLU A 27 3.50 4.95 1.34
CA GLU A 27 3.71 5.96 0.29
C GLU A 27 3.45 5.39 -1.11
N ALA A 28 3.83 4.13 -1.36
CA ALA A 28 3.52 3.44 -2.62
C ALA A 28 2.01 3.31 -2.87
N GLY A 29 1.25 2.98 -1.83
CA GLY A 29 -0.20 2.92 -1.89
C GLY A 29 -0.83 4.28 -2.21
N LYS A 30 -0.31 5.36 -1.59
CA LYS A 30 -0.78 6.73 -1.86
C LYS A 30 -0.51 7.13 -3.31
N ALA A 31 0.69 6.85 -3.82
CA ALA A 31 1.05 7.11 -5.22
C ALA A 31 0.14 6.35 -6.20
N TYR A 32 -0.21 5.09 -5.88
CA TYR A 32 -1.19 4.35 -6.68
C TYR A 32 -2.57 4.96 -6.64
N GLU A 33 -3.03 5.48 -5.49
CA GLU A 33 -4.30 6.21 -5.43
C GLU A 33 -4.31 7.45 -6.31
N GLU A 34 -3.22 8.22 -6.31
CA GLU A 34 -3.07 9.42 -7.15
C GLU A 34 -3.07 9.07 -8.63
N ALA A 35 -2.43 7.95 -9.00
CA ALA A 35 -2.47 7.39 -10.34
C ALA A 35 -3.82 6.74 -10.72
N ARG A 36 -4.85 6.84 -9.87
CA ARG A 36 -6.15 6.13 -9.99
C ARG A 36 -6.04 4.61 -10.07
N GLY A 37 -4.88 4.06 -9.71
CA GLY A 37 -4.58 2.64 -9.62
C GLY A 37 -5.13 2.00 -8.34
N PHE A 38 -6.44 2.15 -8.08
CA PHE A 38 -7.06 1.74 -6.82
C PHE A 38 -6.87 0.24 -6.51
N ALA A 39 -6.82 -0.62 -7.52
CA ALA A 39 -6.56 -2.05 -7.32
C ALA A 39 -5.13 -2.33 -6.80
N ALA A 40 -4.14 -1.57 -7.29
CA ALA A 40 -2.76 -1.69 -6.85
C ALA A 40 -2.57 -1.08 -5.45
N ALA A 41 -3.17 0.08 -5.19
CA ALA A 41 -3.19 0.68 -3.86
C ALA A 41 -3.80 -0.28 -2.80
N GLU A 42 -4.94 -0.90 -3.10
CA GLU A 42 -5.59 -1.86 -2.19
C GLU A 42 -4.69 -3.07 -1.89
N LYS A 43 -3.92 -3.56 -2.86
CA LYS A 43 -2.98 -4.67 -2.66
C LYS A 43 -1.85 -4.26 -1.70
N VAL A 44 -1.23 -3.11 -1.92
CA VAL A 44 -0.12 -2.63 -1.10
C VAL A 44 -0.57 -2.39 0.35
N TYR A 45 -1.71 -1.73 0.54
CA TYR A 45 -2.26 -1.50 1.87
C TYR A 45 -2.62 -2.79 2.61
N ARG A 46 -3.16 -3.80 1.91
CA ARG A 46 -3.38 -5.14 2.50
C ARG A 46 -2.07 -5.79 2.92
N ARG A 47 -1.01 -5.65 2.13
CA ARG A 47 0.31 -6.19 2.46
C ARG A 47 0.85 -5.58 3.75
N ILE A 48 0.72 -4.26 3.94
CA ILE A 48 1.12 -3.58 5.18
C ILE A 48 0.41 -4.20 6.39
N LYS A 49 -0.90 -4.39 6.29
CA LYS A 49 -1.71 -4.94 7.39
C LYS A 49 -1.41 -6.42 7.68
N GLN A 50 -1.05 -7.21 6.67
CA GLN A 50 -0.75 -8.63 6.82
C GLN A 50 0.67 -8.88 7.32
N GLU A 51 1.65 -8.14 6.80
CA GLU A 51 3.08 -8.40 7.07
C GLU A 51 3.63 -7.52 8.20
N TYR A 52 2.99 -6.38 8.48
CA TYR A 52 3.40 -5.43 9.52
C TYR A 52 2.22 -5.03 10.45
N PRO A 53 1.44 -5.98 10.99
CA PRO A 53 0.23 -5.68 11.77
C PRO A 53 0.50 -4.81 13.01
N ASP A 54 1.69 -4.89 13.61
CA ASP A 54 2.09 -4.13 14.79
C ASP A 54 2.69 -2.74 14.48
N SER A 55 2.71 -2.33 13.20
CA SER A 55 3.22 -1.01 12.80
C SER A 55 2.15 0.07 12.87
N ASP A 56 2.52 1.32 13.16
CA ASP A 56 1.60 2.47 13.10
C ASP A 56 0.93 2.60 11.71
N GLN A 57 1.65 2.21 10.65
CA GLN A 57 1.10 2.22 9.30
C GLN A 57 -0.01 1.18 9.12
N ALA A 58 0.00 0.05 9.81
CA ALA A 58 -1.08 -0.92 9.72
C ALA A 58 -2.41 -0.38 10.26
N GLU A 59 -2.37 0.47 11.29
CA GLU A 59 -3.56 1.20 11.74
C GLU A 59 -3.97 2.28 10.73
N GLU A 60 -3.01 3.02 10.17
CA GLU A 60 -3.29 4.09 9.21
C GLU A 60 -3.90 3.56 7.90
N VAL A 61 -3.42 2.41 7.41
CA VAL A 61 -3.86 1.81 6.13
C VAL A 61 -5.29 1.31 6.15
N ASP A 62 -5.92 1.07 7.30
CA ASP A 62 -7.33 0.73 7.37
C ASP A 62 -8.22 1.84 6.78
N ARG A 63 -7.90 3.10 7.11
CA ARG A 63 -8.59 4.26 6.55
C ARG A 63 -8.39 4.34 5.03
N PHE A 64 -7.16 4.13 4.57
CA PHE A 64 -6.85 4.15 3.15
C PHE A 64 -7.56 3.00 2.42
N LEU A 65 -7.53 1.77 2.93
CA LEU A 65 -8.25 0.62 2.38
C LEU A 65 -9.73 0.87 2.20
N ALA A 66 -10.40 1.44 3.22
CA ALA A 66 -11.81 1.79 3.12
C ALA A 66 -12.07 2.79 1.98
N ARG A 67 -11.25 3.85 1.90
CA ARG A 67 -11.34 4.87 0.85
C ARG A 67 -11.10 4.30 -0.55
N VAL A 68 -10.06 3.48 -0.71
CA VAL A 68 -9.69 2.90 -2.00
C VAL A 68 -10.75 1.90 -2.46
N LYS A 69 -11.28 1.07 -1.55
CA LYS A 69 -12.40 0.16 -1.83
C LYS A 69 -13.62 0.92 -2.35
N ALA A 70 -14.01 2.00 -1.66
CA ALA A 70 -15.14 2.84 -2.08
C ALA A 70 -14.92 3.49 -3.46
N ARG A 71 -13.69 3.92 -3.77
CA ARG A 71 -13.34 4.46 -5.09
C ARG A 71 -13.34 3.39 -6.18
N ARG A 72 -12.84 2.18 -5.87
CA ARG A 72 -12.83 1.04 -6.80
C ARG A 72 -14.23 0.60 -7.19
N THR A 73 -15.16 0.54 -6.23
CA THR A 73 -16.56 0.18 -6.50
C THR A 73 -17.30 1.25 -7.30
N ARG A 74 -16.91 2.54 -7.16
CA ARG A 74 -17.56 3.65 -7.86
C ARG A 74 -17.09 3.84 -9.31
N SER A 75 -15.95 3.28 -9.70
CA SER A 75 -15.46 3.30 -11.09
C SER A 75 -15.96 2.12 -11.94
N GLY A 76 -16.79 1.23 -11.39
CA GLY A 76 -17.35 0.06 -12.08
C GLY A 76 -18.86 0.14 -12.34
N SER A 77 -19.44 1.34 -12.44
CA SER A 77 -20.86 1.57 -12.75
C SER A 77 -21.02 2.22 -14.12
#